data_AF-A0A7M3XIC9-F1
#
_entry.id   AF-A0A7M3XIC9-F1
#
_cell.length_a   1.000
_cell.length_b   1.000
_cell.length_c   1.000
_cell.angle_alpha   90.00
_cell.angle_beta   90.00
_cell.angle_gamma   90.00
#
_symmetry.space_group_name_H-M   'P 1'
#
loop_
_entity.id
_entity.type
_entity.pdbx_description
1 polymer ?
#
loop_
_entity_poly.entity_id
_entity_poly.type
_entity_poly.pdbx_seq_one_letter_code
_entity_poly.pdbx_strand_id
1 'polypeptide(L)' 'RKALEHMGNEHRTVVVDFIPTAENFAKWAFDQVEPHITSTYGNKLRLVAMHVWETPKSRASWHK' A
#
# COMPACT_ATOMS: atom_id res chain seq x y z
N ARG A 1 5.52 14.37 15.72
CA ARG A 1 6.62 13.47 16.19
C ARG A 1 6.50 13.11 17.67
N LYS A 2 6.21 14.06 18.57
CA LYS A 2 5.95 13.80 20.01
C LYS A 2 4.99 12.63 20.31
N ALA A 3 3.92 12.44 19.54
CA ALA A 3 3.01 11.30 19.71
C ALA A 3 3.69 9.94 19.47
N LEU A 4 4.63 9.87 18.51
CA LEU A 4 5.37 8.64 18.22
C LEU A 4 6.37 8.30 19.32
N GLU A 5 6.94 9.33 19.96
CA GLU A 5 7.85 9.17 21.11
C GLU A 5 7.14 8.51 22.31
N HIS A 6 5.81 8.61 22.41
CA HIS A 6 5.02 8.00 23.48
C HIS A 6 4.69 6.52 23.25
N MET A 7 4.88 5.99 22.04
CA MET A 7 4.56 4.59 21.74
C MET A 7 5.64 3.60 22.18
N GLY A 8 6.80 4.10 22.65
CA GLY A 8 7.93 3.29 23.10
C GLY A 8 8.78 2.72 21.96
N ASN A 9 9.98 2.24 22.30
CA ASN A 9 10.98 1.79 21.32
C ASN A 9 10.62 0.48 20.60
N GLU A 10 9.72 -0.32 21.18
CA GLU A 10 9.22 -1.57 20.57
C GLU A 10 8.19 -1.31 19.45
N HIS A 11 7.62 -0.10 19.38
CA HIS A 11 6.56 0.19 18.43
C HIS A 11 7.10 0.46 17.02
N ARG A 12 6.71 -0.39 16.06
CA ARG A 12 7.07 -0.25 14.64
C ARG A 12 6.18 0.77 13.95
N THR A 13 6.63 2.01 13.93
CA THR A 13 5.95 3.09 13.22
C THR A 13 6.46 3.22 11.80
N VAL A 14 5.54 3.24 10.82
CA VAL A 14 5.84 3.64 9.44
C VAL A 14 5.29 5.05 9.23
N VAL A 15 6.14 5.98 8.83
CA VAL A 15 5.72 7.35 8.47
C VAL A 15 5.51 7.38 6.96
N VAL A 16 4.36 7.89 6.54
CA VAL A 16 3.97 8.04 5.13
C VAL A 16 3.62 9.50 4.84
N ASP A 17 3.87 9.94 3.61
CA ASP A 17 3.63 11.34 3.17
C ASP A 17 2.19 11.59 2.68
N PHE A 18 1.26 10.70 3.03
CA PHE A 18 -0.15 10.78 2.66
C PHE A 18 -1.06 10.46 3.86
N ILE A 19 -2.34 10.81 3.77
CA ILE A 19 -3.31 10.50 4.81
C ILE A 19 -3.52 8.98 4.83
N PRO A 20 -3.30 8.27 5.96
CA PRO A 20 -3.25 6.81 6.02
C PRO A 20 -4.64 6.17 5.98
N THR A 21 -5.38 6.37 4.89
CA THR A 21 -6.65 5.70 4.59
C THR A 21 -6.42 4.47 3.71
N ALA A 22 -7.35 3.52 3.70
CA ALA A 22 -7.23 2.30 2.90
C ALA A 22 -7.10 2.58 1.40
N GLU A 23 -7.76 3.62 0.88
CA GLU A 23 -7.69 4.04 -0.52
C GLU A 23 -6.30 4.51 -0.91
N ASN A 24 -5.68 5.36 -0.08
CA ASN A 24 -4.34 5.87 -0.32
C ASN A 24 -3.30 4.75 -0.20
N PHE A 25 -3.48 3.81 0.73
CA PHE A 25 -2.65 2.62 0.80
C PHE A 25 -2.79 1.72 -0.43
N ALA A 26 -3.99 1.57 -0.98
CA ALA A 26 -4.20 0.77 -2.19
C ALA A 26 -3.45 1.37 -3.39
N LYS A 27 -3.54 2.69 -3.57
CA LYS A 27 -2.78 3.40 -4.60
C LYS A 27 -1.28 3.30 -4.36
N TRP A 28 -0.82 3.59 -3.14
CA TRP A 28 0.61 3.53 -2.81
C TRP A 28 1.19 2.14 -3.05
N ALA A 29 0.53 1.09 -2.57
CA ALA A 29 0.98 -0.28 -2.77
C ALA A 29 0.96 -0.69 -4.26
N PHE A 30 -0.03 -0.23 -5.04
CA PHE A 30 -0.04 -0.43 -6.49
C PHE A 30 1.20 0.18 -7.14
N ASP A 31 1.48 1.46 -6.84
CA ASP A 31 2.60 2.20 -7.42
C ASP A 31 3.96 1.60 -7.02
N GLN A 32 4.07 0.99 -5.84
CA GLN A 32 5.28 0.26 -5.43
C GLN A 32 5.44 -1.06 -6.19
N VAL A 33 4.36 -1.81 -6.43
CA VAL A 33 4.44 -3.16 -7.00
C VAL A 33 4.49 -3.15 -8.52
N GLU A 34 3.80 -2.20 -9.17
CA GLU A 34 3.69 -2.13 -10.64
C GLU A 34 5.04 -2.24 -11.37
N PRO A 35 6.10 -1.49 -11.00
CA PRO A 35 7.38 -1.53 -11.70
C PRO A 35 8.09 -2.90 -11.63
N HIS A 36 7.73 -3.73 -10.65
CA HIS A 36 8.31 -5.05 -10.46
C HIS A 36 7.55 -6.15 -11.21
N ILE A 37 6.30 -5.89 -11.62
CA ILE A 37 5.49 -6.82 -12.42
C ILE A 37 5.78 -6.57 -13.91
N THR A 38 7.04 -6.72 -14.29
CA THR A 38 7.50 -6.65 -15.70
C THR A 38 7.88 -8.05 -16.16
N SER A 39 7.31 -8.53 -17.27
CA SER A 39 7.68 -9.84 -17.80
C SER A 39 9.05 -9.80 -18.48
N THR A 40 9.95 -10.68 -18.04
CA THR A 40 11.27 -10.90 -18.67
C THR A 40 11.18 -11.57 -20.04
N TYR A 41 10.05 -12.23 -20.35
CA TYR A 41 9.87 -13.08 -21.53
C TYR A 41 8.56 -12.79 -22.30
N GLY A 42 8.21 -11.51 -22.49
CA GLY A 42 7.16 -11.11 -23.44
C GLY A 42 5.73 -11.50 -23.06
N ASN A 43 5.49 -11.97 -21.83
CA ASN A 43 4.13 -12.21 -21.35
C ASN A 43 3.50 -10.87 -20.97
N LYS A 44 2.26 -10.63 -21.40
CA LYS A 44 1.48 -9.40 -21.11
C LYS A 44 0.96 -9.33 -19.67
N LEU A 45 1.71 -9.90 -18.71
CA LEU A 45 1.37 -9.82 -17.29
C LEU A 45 1.52 -8.36 -16.86
N ARG A 46 0.44 -7.79 -16.35
CA ARG A 46 0.38 -6.43 -15.82
C ARG A 46 -0.36 -6.43 -14.50
N LEU A 47 0.04 -5.55 -13.59
CA LEU A 47 -0.77 -5.26 -12.41
C LEU A 47 -2.03 -4.51 -12.85
N VAL A 48 -3.22 -5.01 -12.47
CA VAL A 48 -4.51 -4.43 -12.88
C VAL A 48 -5.25 -3.76 -11.73
N ALA A 49 -5.03 -4.22 -10.51
CA ALA A 49 -5.65 -3.68 -9.32
C ALA A 49 -4.84 -4.01 -8.07
N MET A 50 -5.04 -3.19 -7.03
CA MET A 50 -4.60 -3.45 -5.66
C MET A 50 -5.79 -3.30 -4.73
N HIS A 51 -6.01 -4.28 -3.86
CA HIS A 51 -7.11 -4.28 -2.90
C HIS A 51 -6.57 -4.25 -1.47
N VAL A 52 -6.92 -3.23 -0.71
CA VAL A 52 -6.56 -3.09 0.71
C VAL A 52 -7.80 -3.31 1.56
N TRP A 53 -7.71 -4.25 2.49
CA TRP A 53 -8.77 -4.57 3.44
C TRP A 53 -8.36 -4.07 4.82
N GLU A 54 -9.09 -3.09 5.35
CA GLU A 54 -8.87 -2.60 6.72
C GLU A 54 -9.46 -3.59 7.73
N THR A 55 -10.61 -4.17 7.38
CA THR A 55 -11.25 -5.26 8.11
C THR A 55 -11.74 -6.29 7.10
N PRO A 56 -12.10 -7.52 7.52
CA PRO A 56 -12.61 -8.53 6.59
C PRO A 56 -13.88 -8.14 5.83
N LYS A 57 -14.59 -7.07 6.22
CA LYS A 57 -15.82 -6.60 5.56
C LYS A 57 -15.68 -5.22 4.90
N SER A 58 -14.54 -4.54 5.06
CA SER A 58 -14.30 -3.20 4.52
C SER A 58 -13.04 -3.20 3.66
N ARG A 59 -13.17 -2.77 2.40
CA ARG A 59 -12.07 -2.75 1.43
C ARG A 59 -12.05 -1.49 0.57
N ALA A 60 -10.86 -1.04 0.22
CA ALA A 60 -10.61 -0.07 -0.82
C ALA A 60 -9.87 -0.73 -1.99
N SER A 61 -10.13 -0.26 -3.21
CA SER A 61 -9.53 -0.80 -4.43
C SER A 61 -8.96 0.32 -5.28
N TRP A 62 -7.74 0.12 -5.78
CA TRP A 62 -7.13 0.98 -6.78
C TRP A 62 -6.97 0.21 -8.09
N HIS A 63 -7.29 0.87 -9.20
CA HIS A 63 -7.26 0.31 -10.56
C HIS A 63 -6.51 1.25 -11.49
N LYS A 64 -5.83 0.70 -12.51
CA LYS A 64 -5.14 1.47 -13.56
C LYS A 64 -5.72 1.16 -14.94
#